data_AF-A0A2T6DN30-F1
#
_entry.id   AF-A0A2T6DN30-F1
#
_cell.length_a   1.000
_cell.length_b   1.000
_cell.length_c   1.000
_cell.angle_alpha   90.00
_cell.angle_beta   90.00
_cell.angle_gamma   90.00
#
_symmetry.space_group_name_H-M   'P 1'
#
loop_
_entity.id
_entity.type
_entity.pdbx_description
1 polymer ?
#
loop_
_entity_poly.entity_id
_entity_poly.type
_entity_poly.pdbx_seq_one_letter_code
_entity_poly.pdbx_strand_id
1 'polypeptide(L)'
;MKRYAVVLIVALVACAASFGLTRRLSRPDTGDQMAWLRHEFHLNDEQAAQITQLNAAYEPICANHCERIAAARDRLRTLEIEGKKNGPEYEAATADWNALRAECSRATRQQLERVAAVMSPDEGRRYLDMIGAKLTKFDHSKPFGLQ
;
A
#
# COMPACT_ATOMS: atom_id res chain seq x y z
N MET A 1 -6.16 7.90 -45.87
CA MET A 1 -5.06 8.29 -44.93
C MET A 1 -5.48 9.40 -43.96
N LYS A 2 -5.98 10.56 -44.42
CA LYS A 2 -6.37 11.69 -43.55
C LYS A 2 -7.40 11.37 -42.45
N ARG A 3 -8.40 10.53 -42.75
CA ARG A 3 -9.43 10.11 -41.78
C ARG A 3 -8.87 9.20 -40.67
N TYR A 4 -7.91 8.33 -41.00
CA TYR A 4 -7.25 7.46 -40.02
C TYR A 4 -6.31 8.26 -39.10
N ALA A 5 -5.61 9.27 -39.64
CA ALA A 5 -4.79 10.17 -38.83
C ALA A 5 -5.65 10.97 -37.82
N VAL A 6 -6.83 11.44 -38.22
CA VAL A 6 -7.76 12.13 -37.31
C VAL A 6 -8.27 11.20 -36.21
N VAL A 7 -8.64 9.96 -36.54
CA VAL A 7 -9.08 8.97 -35.55
C VAL A 7 -7.97 8.63 -34.54
N LEU A 8 -6.73 8.44 -35.01
CA LEU A 8 -5.58 8.17 -34.13
C LEU A 8 -5.28 9.33 -33.17
N ILE A 9 -5.36 10.57 -33.65
CA ILE A 9 -5.15 11.75 -32.80
C ILE A 9 -6.26 11.85 -31.74
N VAL A 10 -7.52 11.66 -32.11
CA VAL A 10 -8.64 11.69 -31.15
C VAL A 10 -8.49 10.58 -30.10
N ALA A 11 -8.10 9.37 -30.50
CA ALA A 11 -7.85 8.27 -29.58
C ALA A 11 -6.70 8.58 -28.60
N LEU A 12 -5.58 9.13 -29.10
CA LEU A 12 -4.44 9.52 -28.25
C LEU A 12 -4.81 10.62 -27.26
N VAL A 13 -5.57 11.63 -27.69
CA VAL A 13 -6.05 12.71 -26.82
C VAL A 13 -7.00 12.15 -25.76
N ALA A 14 -7.92 11.27 -26.13
CA ALA A 14 -8.84 10.62 -25.19
C ALA A 14 -8.08 9.76 -24.16
N CYS A 15 -7.07 9.00 -24.59
CA CYS A 15 -6.22 8.22 -23.68
C CYS A 15 -5.41 9.11 -22.74
N ALA A 16 -4.79 10.18 -23.26
CA ALA A 16 -4.00 11.11 -22.45
C ALA A 16 -4.87 11.87 -21.44
N ALA A 17 -6.06 12.32 -21.86
CA ALA A 17 -7.03 12.98 -20.99
C ALA A 17 -7.54 12.04 -19.90
N SER A 18 -7.88 10.79 -20.26
CA SER A 18 -8.31 9.77 -19.29
C SER A 18 -7.20 9.46 -18.29
N PHE A 19 -5.97 9.23 -18.77
CA PHE A 19 -4.81 8.98 -17.89
C PHE A 19 -4.52 10.16 -16.95
N GLY A 20 -4.58 11.39 -17.46
CA GLY A 20 -4.40 12.60 -16.65
C GLY A 20 -5.49 12.76 -15.60
N LEU A 21 -6.75 12.49 -15.97
CA LEU A 21 -7.89 12.56 -15.06
C LEU A 21 -7.82 11.48 -13.98
N THR A 22 -7.55 10.23 -14.35
CA THR A 22 -7.34 9.13 -13.40
C THR A 22 -6.19 9.45 -12.45
N ARG A 23 -5.06 9.94 -12.95
CA ARG A 23 -3.91 10.30 -12.09
C ARG A 23 -4.23 11.45 -11.13
N ARG A 24 -5.09 12.40 -11.53
CA ARG A 24 -5.50 13.52 -10.68
C ARG A 24 -6.50 13.08 -9.61
N LEU A 25 -7.47 12.25 -9.97
CA LEU A 25 -8.51 11.75 -9.06
C LEU A 25 -8.01 10.66 -8.13
N SER A 26 -7.04 9.85 -8.55
CA SER A 26 -6.43 8.80 -7.72
C SER A 26 -5.29 9.31 -6.83
N ARG A 27 -5.02 10.61 -6.78
CA ARG A 27 -4.10 11.16 -5.78
C ARG A 27 -4.76 11.04 -4.40
N PRO A 28 -4.17 10.29 -3.45
CA PRO A 28 -4.71 10.25 -2.10
C PRO A 28 -4.67 11.65 -1.49
N ASP A 29 -5.78 12.08 -0.90
CA ASP A 29 -5.84 13.34 -0.15
C ASP A 29 -5.03 13.19 1.14
N THR A 30 -3.74 13.46 1.02
CA THR A 30 -2.79 13.38 2.15
C THR A 30 -2.93 14.58 3.08
N GLY A 31 -3.50 15.70 2.60
CA GLY A 31 -3.78 16.88 3.40
C GLY A 31 -4.84 16.59 4.45
N ASP A 32 -5.92 15.90 4.06
CA ASP A 32 -6.98 15.49 4.98
C ASP A 32 -6.48 14.48 6.02
N GLN A 33 -5.63 13.52 5.64
CA GLN A 33 -5.11 12.52 6.57
C GLN A 33 -4.18 13.10 7.63
N MET A 34 -3.24 13.98 7.26
CA MET A 34 -2.35 14.60 8.25
C MET A 34 -3.11 15.61 9.10
N ALA A 35 -4.04 16.39 8.52
CA ALA A 35 -4.88 17.31 9.29
C ALA A 35 -5.72 16.56 10.34
N TRP A 36 -6.34 15.44 9.95
CA TRP A 36 -7.04 14.55 10.86
C TRP A 36 -6.09 14.01 11.94
N LEU A 37 -4.93 13.47 11.57
CA LEU A 37 -3.99 12.87 12.53
C LEU A 37 -3.51 13.90 13.57
N ARG A 38 -3.24 15.13 13.13
CA ARG A 38 -2.84 16.23 14.00
C ARG A 38 -3.94 16.62 14.97
N HIS A 39 -5.17 16.74 14.48
CA HIS A 39 -6.32 17.07 15.32
C HIS A 39 -6.61 15.94 16.32
N GLU A 40 -6.64 14.70 15.83
CA GLU A 40 -6.97 13.52 16.62
C GLU A 40 -5.95 13.30 17.73
N PHE A 41 -4.64 13.32 17.44
CA PHE A 41 -3.57 12.98 18.39
C PHE A 41 -2.84 14.20 18.96
N HIS A 42 -3.44 15.39 18.84
CA HIS A 42 -2.90 16.65 19.37
C HIS A 42 -1.44 16.94 18.98
N LEU A 43 -1.07 16.63 17.74
CA LEU A 43 0.30 16.77 17.26
C LEU A 43 0.67 18.23 17.01
N ASN A 44 1.83 18.63 17.51
CA ASN A 44 2.43 19.91 17.14
C ASN A 44 3.07 19.85 15.74
N ASP A 45 3.54 21.00 15.24
CA ASP A 45 4.14 21.10 13.90
C ASP A 45 5.38 20.23 13.73
N GLU A 46 6.22 20.14 14.76
CA GLU A 46 7.45 19.36 14.73
C GLU A 46 7.15 17.86 14.65
N GLN A 47 6.25 17.37 15.49
CA GLN A 47 5.79 15.98 15.48
C GLN A 47 5.16 15.60 14.14
N ALA A 48 4.32 16.47 13.58
CA ALA A 48 3.70 16.25 12.28
C ALA A 48 4.74 16.19 11.15
N ALA A 49 5.75 17.06 11.18
CA ALA A 49 6.84 17.04 10.21
C ALA A 49 7.69 15.75 10.32
N GLN A 50 8.02 15.34 11.54
CA GLN A 50 8.75 14.09 11.80
C GLN A 50 7.98 12.86 11.32
N ILE A 51 6.67 12.77 11.61
CA ILE A 51 5.82 11.67 11.14
C ILE A 51 5.74 11.66 9.60
N THR A 52 5.63 12.84 8.97
CA THR A 52 5.65 12.95 7.50
C THR A 52 6.94 12.39 6.92
N GLN A 53 8.09 12.73 7.52
CA GLN A 53 9.39 12.22 7.09
C GLN A 53 9.49 10.70 7.29
N LEU A 54 9.04 10.17 8.43
CA LEU A 54 9.00 8.73 8.69
C LEU A 54 8.15 7.99 7.67
N ASN A 55 7.00 8.54 7.29
CA ASN A 55 6.11 7.93 6.32
C ASN A 55 6.71 7.97 4.91
N ALA A 56 7.29 9.10 4.50
CA ALA A 56 7.97 9.22 3.21
C ALA A 56 9.16 8.25 3.08
N ALA A 57 9.92 8.05 4.17
CA ALA A 57 11.03 7.09 4.19
C ALA A 57 10.54 5.62 4.11
N TYR A 58 9.36 5.32 4.66
CA TYR A 58 8.80 3.97 4.66
C TYR A 58 8.02 3.63 3.38
N GLU A 59 7.50 4.62 2.65
CA GLU A 59 6.76 4.44 1.40
C GLU A 59 7.45 3.48 0.40
N PRO A 60 8.74 3.66 0.02
CA PRO A 60 9.40 2.75 -0.92
C PRO A 60 9.57 1.32 -0.36
N ILE A 61 9.71 1.17 0.96
CA ILE A 61 9.82 -0.13 1.63
C ILE A 61 8.48 -0.87 1.57
N CYS A 62 7.38 -0.16 1.87
CA CYS A 62 6.03 -0.68 1.76
C CYS A 62 5.72 -1.11 0.31
N ALA A 63 6.07 -0.28 -0.68
CA ALA A 63 5.90 -0.58 -2.09
C ALA A 63 6.66 -1.84 -2.52
N ASN A 64 7.91 -2.01 -2.08
CA ASN A 64 8.71 -3.20 -2.37
C ASN A 64 8.09 -4.48 -1.78
N HIS A 65 7.59 -4.42 -0.55
CA HIS A 65 6.87 -5.56 0.04
C HIS A 65 5.63 -5.93 -0.77
N CYS A 66 4.83 -4.93 -1.17
CA CYS A 66 3.64 -5.14 -1.99
C CYS A 66 3.98 -5.78 -3.34
N GLU A 67 5.04 -5.34 -4.00
CA GLU A 67 5.51 -5.90 -5.27
C GLU A 67 5.92 -7.38 -5.11
N ARG A 68 6.74 -7.69 -4.10
CA ARG A 68 7.19 -9.07 -3.82
C ARG A 68 6.01 -9.99 -3.50
N ILE A 69 5.05 -9.54 -2.69
CA ILE A 69 3.85 -10.31 -2.35
C ILE A 69 2.98 -10.53 -3.59
N ALA A 70 2.83 -9.51 -4.45
CA ALA A 70 2.07 -9.64 -5.69
C ALA A 70 2.70 -10.67 -6.63
N ALA A 71 4.03 -10.62 -6.82
CA ALA A 71 4.75 -11.59 -7.63
C ALA A 71 4.61 -13.03 -7.10
N ALA A 72 4.72 -13.23 -5.78
CA ALA A 72 4.50 -14.54 -5.16
C ALA A 72 3.07 -15.06 -5.35
N ARG A 73 2.06 -14.17 -5.24
CA ARG A 73 0.66 -14.52 -5.50
C ARG A 73 0.44 -14.90 -6.97
N ASP A 74 1.04 -14.18 -7.91
CA ASP A 74 0.91 -14.50 -9.33
C ASP A 74 1.60 -15.82 -9.67
N ARG A 75 2.72 -16.15 -9.03
CA ARG A 75 3.35 -17.48 -9.12
C ARG A 75 2.41 -18.60 -8.64
N LEU A 76 1.75 -18.41 -7.50
CA LEU A 76 0.75 -19.37 -7.01
C LEU A 76 -0.38 -19.57 -8.02
N ARG A 77 -0.93 -18.48 -8.56
CA ARG A 77 -2.00 -18.54 -9.57
C ARG A 77 -1.55 -19.31 -10.83
N THR A 78 -0.33 -19.07 -11.32
CA THR A 78 0.22 -19.78 -12.46
C THR A 78 0.29 -21.28 -12.20
N LEU A 79 0.80 -21.69 -11.03
CA LEU A 79 0.87 -23.11 -10.65
C LEU A 79 -0.52 -23.76 -10.54
N GLU A 80 -1.55 -23.03 -10.12
CA GLU A 80 -2.93 -23.54 -10.12
C GLU A 80 -3.47 -23.77 -11.53
N ILE A 81 -3.23 -22.82 -12.44
CA ILE A 81 -3.64 -22.92 -13.86
C ILE A 81 -2.92 -24.10 -14.55
N GLU A 82 -1.65 -24.34 -14.20
CA GLU A 82 -0.87 -25.48 -14.68
C GLU A 82 -1.27 -26.82 -14.04
N GLY A 83 -2.23 -26.84 -13.11
CA GLY A 83 -2.68 -28.07 -12.44
C GLY A 83 -1.71 -28.60 -11.38
N LYS A 84 -0.76 -27.78 -10.92
CA LYS A 84 0.30 -28.16 -9.97
C LYS A 84 -0.03 -27.83 -8.51
N LYS A 85 -1.29 -27.57 -8.18
CA LYS A 85 -1.73 -27.12 -6.84
C LYS A 85 -1.27 -28.01 -5.67
N ASN A 86 -1.10 -29.31 -5.90
CA ASN A 86 -0.69 -30.26 -4.86
C ASN A 86 0.78 -30.71 -5.02
N GLY A 87 1.56 -30.02 -5.86
CA GLY A 87 2.95 -30.33 -6.12
C GLY A 87 3.91 -29.62 -5.16
N PRO A 88 5.16 -30.10 -5.05
CA PRO A 88 6.18 -29.50 -4.20
C PRO A 88 6.49 -28.04 -4.60
N GLU A 89 6.33 -27.69 -5.88
CA GLU A 89 6.48 -26.31 -6.37
C GLU A 89 5.43 -25.36 -5.78
N TYR A 90 4.19 -25.83 -5.58
CA TYR A 90 3.11 -25.04 -5.01
C TYR A 90 3.25 -24.91 -3.50
N GLU A 91 3.69 -25.97 -2.81
CA GLU A 91 4.02 -25.91 -1.38
C GLU A 91 5.13 -24.90 -1.11
N ALA A 92 6.21 -24.94 -1.90
CA ALA A 92 7.30 -23.96 -1.80
C ALA A 92 6.83 -22.53 -2.07
N ALA A 93 6.05 -22.31 -3.14
CA ALA A 93 5.49 -20.99 -3.45
C ALA A 93 4.54 -20.48 -2.35
N THR A 94 3.81 -21.38 -1.69
CA THR A 94 2.92 -21.05 -0.57
C THR A 94 3.73 -20.64 0.66
N ALA A 95 4.80 -21.37 0.98
CA ALA A 95 5.72 -21.02 2.06
C ALA A 95 6.37 -19.65 1.82
N ASP A 96 6.85 -19.40 0.60
CA ASP A 96 7.44 -18.11 0.21
C ASP A 96 6.44 -16.96 0.37
N TRP A 97 5.21 -17.14 -0.14
CA TRP A 97 4.16 -16.14 -0.02
C TRP A 97 3.81 -15.82 1.45
N ASN A 98 3.70 -16.84 2.29
CA ASN A 98 3.45 -16.67 3.73
C ASN A 98 4.62 -15.95 4.42
N ALA A 99 5.87 -16.28 4.08
CA ALA A 99 7.05 -15.63 4.63
C ALA A 99 7.10 -14.13 4.27
N LEU A 100 6.83 -13.78 3.01
CA LEU A 100 6.78 -12.39 2.52
C LEU A 100 5.68 -11.59 3.22
N ARG A 101 4.50 -12.17 3.41
CA ARG A 101 3.41 -11.54 4.15
C ARG A 101 3.80 -11.27 5.60
N ALA A 102 4.41 -12.25 6.27
CA ALA A 102 4.86 -12.10 7.64
C ALA A 102 5.95 -11.03 7.77
N GLU A 103 6.86 -10.93 6.79
CA GLU A 103 7.87 -9.86 6.70
C GLU A 103 7.21 -8.48 6.61
N CYS A 104 6.28 -8.29 5.67
CA CYS A 104 5.52 -7.05 5.51
C CYS A 104 4.77 -6.66 6.79
N SER A 105 4.05 -7.60 7.41
CA SER A 105 3.33 -7.32 8.67
C SER A 105 4.26 -6.91 9.81
N ARG A 106 5.47 -7.48 9.88
CA ARG A 106 6.48 -7.06 10.88
C ARG A 106 7.01 -5.66 10.58
N ALA A 107 7.36 -5.37 9.33
CA ALA A 107 7.87 -4.06 8.93
C ALA A 107 6.83 -2.96 9.19
N THR A 108 5.56 -3.21 8.86
CA THR A 108 4.47 -2.26 9.08
C THR A 108 4.25 -2.01 10.56
N ARG A 109 4.27 -3.04 11.41
CA ARG A 109 4.16 -2.84 12.87
C ARG A 109 5.30 -1.98 13.42
N GLN A 110 6.55 -2.26 13.02
CA GLN A 110 7.70 -1.46 13.42
C GLN A 110 7.59 -0.01 12.97
N GLN A 111 7.05 0.24 11.77
CA GLN A 111 6.78 1.60 11.32
C GLN A 111 5.75 2.30 12.20
N LEU A 112 4.66 1.62 12.56
CA LEU A 112 3.62 2.19 13.43
C LEU A 112 4.16 2.48 14.84
N GLU A 113 5.01 1.62 15.37
CA GLU A 113 5.72 1.85 16.63
C GLU A 113 6.64 3.08 16.56
N ARG A 114 7.35 3.29 15.44
CA ARG A 114 8.15 4.50 15.21
C ARG A 114 7.30 5.77 15.16
N VAL A 115 6.15 5.72 14.50
CA VAL A 115 5.21 6.85 14.45
C VAL A 115 4.66 7.15 15.85
N ALA A 116 4.25 6.13 16.59
CA ALA A 116 3.76 6.26 17.96
C ALA A 116 4.81 6.87 18.90
N ALA A 117 6.09 6.56 18.71
CA ALA A 117 7.19 7.09 19.51
C ALA A 117 7.43 8.60 19.33
N VAL A 118 6.93 9.21 18.24
CA VAL A 118 6.97 10.67 18.04
C VAL A 118 5.85 11.38 18.82
N MET A 119 4.78 10.66 19.14
CA MET A 119 3.64 11.18 19.89
C MET A 119 3.93 11.23 21.40
N SER A 120 3.04 11.82 22.18
CA SER A 120 3.09 11.65 23.64
C SER A 120 2.84 10.17 24.00
N PRO A 121 3.30 9.68 25.16
CA PRO A 121 3.14 8.27 25.53
C PRO A 121 1.69 7.77 25.51
N ASP A 122 0.74 8.61 25.91
CA ASP A 122 -0.68 8.25 25.93
C ASP A 122 -1.28 8.25 24.53
N GLU A 123 -0.93 9.23 23.70
CA GLU A 123 -1.41 9.32 22.31
C GLU A 123 -0.80 8.23 21.43
N GLY A 124 0.48 7.90 21.62
CA GLY A 124 1.14 6.81 20.90
C GLY A 124 0.51 5.45 21.19
N ARG A 125 0.09 5.22 22.45
CA ARG A 125 -0.63 3.99 22.82
C ARG A 125 -2.01 3.95 22.16
N ARG A 126 -2.77 5.04 22.23
CA ARG A 126 -4.08 5.17 21.58
C ARG A 126 -3.98 4.99 20.07
N TYR A 127 -2.92 5.51 19.46
CA TYR A 127 -2.64 5.35 18.03
C TYR A 127 -2.43 3.88 17.65
N LEU A 128 -1.63 3.15 18.42
CA LEU A 128 -1.39 1.73 18.16
C LEU A 128 -2.65 0.88 18.37
N ASP A 129 -3.46 1.19 19.38
CA ASP A 129 -4.72 0.49 19.64
C ASP A 129 -5.74 0.74 18.52
N MET A 130 -5.84 1.98 18.03
CA MET A 130 -6.82 2.35 17.02
C MET A 130 -6.40 1.96 15.59
N ILE A 131 -5.15 2.27 15.22
CA ILE A 131 -4.65 2.13 13.84
C ILE A 131 -3.84 0.85 13.68
N GLY A 132 -2.97 0.55 14.65
CA GLY A 132 -2.13 -0.65 14.62
C GLY A 132 -2.94 -1.93 14.49
N ALA A 133 -3.96 -2.09 15.32
CA ALA A 133 -4.83 -3.27 15.29
C ALA A 133 -5.52 -3.49 13.92
N LYS A 134 -5.81 -2.42 13.17
CA LYS A 134 -6.45 -2.50 11.84
C LYS A 134 -5.45 -2.83 10.74
N LEU A 135 -4.29 -2.16 10.74
CA LEU A 135 -3.31 -2.31 9.67
C LEU A 135 -2.51 -3.61 9.76
N THR A 136 -2.19 -4.09 10.97
CA THR A 136 -1.44 -5.36 11.10
C THR A 136 -2.28 -6.60 10.77
N LYS A 137 -3.61 -6.47 10.73
CA LYS A 137 -4.54 -7.54 10.35
C LYS A 137 -4.88 -7.52 8.84
N PHE A 138 -4.34 -6.57 8.08
CA PHE A 138 -4.65 -6.46 6.66
C PHE A 138 -4.16 -7.69 5.88
N ASP A 139 -5.10 -8.36 5.22
CA ASP A 139 -4.86 -9.50 4.37
C ASP A 139 -4.61 -9.04 2.92
N HIS A 140 -3.42 -9.31 2.39
CA HIS A 140 -3.03 -8.99 1.02
C HIS A 140 -3.69 -9.91 -0.04
N SER A 141 -4.73 -10.64 0.36
CA SER A 141 -5.59 -11.40 -0.56
C SER A 141 -6.42 -10.49 -1.46
N LYS A 142 -6.70 -9.24 -1.05
CA LYS A 142 -7.46 -8.24 -1.82
C LYS A 142 -6.71 -6.89 -1.92
N PRO A 143 -6.98 -6.06 -2.95
CA PRO A 143 -6.48 -4.68 -3.02
C PRO A 143 -6.92 -3.86 -1.79
N PHE A 144 -6.05 -2.97 -1.32
CA PHE A 144 -6.35 -2.06 -0.21
C PHE A 144 -7.56 -1.17 -0.55
N GLY A 145 -8.55 -1.11 0.34
CA GLY A 145 -9.80 -0.33 0.15
C GLY A 145 -11.01 -1.10 -0.41
N LEU A 146 -10.90 -2.40 -0.67
CA LEU A 146 -12.01 -3.26 -1.12
C LEU A 146 -12.31 -4.39 -0.11
N GLN A 147 -12.60 -4.00 1.15
CA GLN A 147 -13.06 -4.91 2.20
C GLN A 147 -14.56 -4.84 2.37
#